data_AF-A0A5C5Q452-F1
#
_entry.id   AF-A0A5C5Q452-F1
#
_cell.length_a   1.000
_cell.length_b   1.000
_cell.length_c   1.000
_cell.angle_alpha   90.00
_cell.angle_beta   90.00
_cell.angle_gamma   90.00
#
_symmetry.space_group_name_H-M   'P 1'
#
loop_
_entity.id
_entity.type
_entity.pdbx_description
1 polymer ?
#
loop_
_entity_poly.entity_id
_entity_poly.type
_entity_poly.pdbx_seq_one_letter_code
_entity_poly.pdbx_strand_id
1 'polypeptide(L)' 'MTPAPDYDQTFEHTHELLRCALATAYASADNLQELNRDVALAVVHLIAQVKVSVDKLMTE' A
#
# COMPACT_ATOMS: atom_id res chain seq x y z
N MET A 1 -19.49 24.76 7.82
CA MET A 1 -18.76 24.60 6.55
C MET A 1 -17.76 23.49 6.73
N THR A 2 -18.13 22.27 6.36
CA THR A 2 -17.18 21.16 6.24
C THR A 2 -16.31 21.47 5.01
N PRO A 3 -14.98 21.57 5.13
CA PRO A 3 -14.14 21.76 3.96
C PRO A 3 -14.36 20.56 3.02
N ALA A 4 -14.49 20.84 1.72
CA ALA A 4 -14.51 19.80 0.70
C ALA A 4 -13.23 18.97 0.85
N PRO A 5 -13.31 17.63 0.77
CA PRO A 5 -12.12 16.80 0.89
C PRO A 5 -11.15 17.19 -0.23
N ASP A 6 -9.93 17.53 0.16
CA ASP A 6 -8.85 17.79 -0.77
C ASP A 6 -8.40 16.42 -1.31
N TYR A 7 -8.99 16.02 -2.45
CA TYR A 7 -8.84 14.69 -3.02
C TYR A 7 -7.37 14.37 -3.32
N ASP A 8 -6.59 15.36 -3.76
CA ASP A 8 -5.14 15.23 -3.99
C ASP A 8 -4.40 14.95 -2.68
N GLN A 9 -4.70 15.67 -1.60
CA GLN A 9 -4.06 15.39 -0.31
C GLN A 9 -4.43 14.01 0.23
N THR A 10 -5.67 13.58 0.04
CA THR A 10 -6.14 12.25 0.45
C THR A 10 -5.45 11.16 -0.37
N PHE A 11 -5.22 11.40 -1.65
CA PHE A 11 -4.52 10.49 -2.54
C PHE A 11 -3.04 10.36 -2.15
N GLU A 12 -2.33 11.47 -2.02
CA GLU A 12 -0.92 11.49 -1.60
C GLU A 12 -0.74 10.80 -0.24
N HIS A 13 -1.65 11.07 0.71
CA HIS A 13 -1.66 10.39 2.00
C HIS A 13 -1.88 8.88 1.85
N THR A 14 -2.79 8.45 0.98
CA THR A 14 -3.04 7.04 0.68
C THR A 14 -1.79 6.39 0.07
N HIS A 15 -1.09 7.07 -0.84
CA HIS A 15 0.16 6.61 -1.43
C HIS A 15 1.27 6.41 -0.39
N GLU A 16 1.41 7.36 0.53
CA GLU A 16 2.35 7.26 1.63
C GLU A 16 2.03 6.07 2.55
N LEU A 17 0.75 5.87 2.89
CA LEU A 17 0.30 4.73 3.68
C LEU A 17 0.61 3.40 2.98
N LEU A 18 0.36 3.28 1.68
CA LEU A 18 0.68 2.08 0.89
C LEU A 18 2.19 1.82 0.84
N ARG A 19 3.02 2.88 0.74
CA ARG A 19 4.48 2.75 0.79
C ARG A 19 4.96 2.27 2.16
N CYS A 20 4.42 2.82 3.24
CA CYS A 20 4.73 2.39 4.61
C CYS A 20 4.30 0.93 4.87
N ALA A 21 3.11 0.55 4.39
CA ALA A 21 2.62 -0.82 4.50
C ALA A 21 3.53 -1.81 3.76
N LEU A 22 3.97 -1.48 2.53
CA LEU A 22 4.94 -2.28 1.79
C LEU A 22 6.25 -2.46 2.56
N ALA A 23 6.84 -1.35 3.05
CA ALA A 23 8.09 -1.40 3.80
C ALA A 23 7.96 -2.28 5.06
N THR A 24 6.83 -2.16 5.76
CA THR A 24 6.54 -2.95 6.96
C THR A 24 6.38 -4.43 6.64
N ALA A 25 5.67 -4.77 5.55
CA ALA A 25 5.47 -6.15 5.13
C ALA A 25 6.79 -6.80 4.67
N TYR A 26 7.64 -6.07 3.94
CA TYR A 26 8.98 -6.53 3.58
C TYR A 26 9.86 -6.76 4.81
N ALA A 27 9.90 -5.79 5.74
CA ALA A 27 10.69 -5.94 6.97
C ALA A 27 10.18 -7.10 7.85
N SER A 28 8.87 -7.32 7.87
CA SER A 28 8.26 -8.45 8.58
C SER A 28 8.59 -9.78 7.92
N ALA A 29 8.73 -9.82 6.59
CA ALA A 29 9.11 -11.02 5.85
C ALA A 29 10.59 -11.41 6.03
N ASP A 30 11.47 -10.45 6.37
CA ASP A 30 12.93 -10.65 6.40
C ASP A 30 13.37 -11.71 7.42
N ASN A 31 12.70 -11.77 8.58
CA ASN A 31 12.97 -12.74 9.63
C ASN A 31 12.06 -13.99 9.60
N LEU A 32 11.19 -14.12 8.60
CA LEU A 32 10.31 -15.28 8.44
C LEU A 32 10.95 -16.33 7.52
N GLN A 33 10.52 -17.58 7.67
CA GLN A 33 10.99 -18.71 6.87
C GLN A 33 9.78 -19.44 6.25
N GLU A 34 10.02 -20.08 5.10
CA GLU A 34 9.06 -20.95 4.40
C GLU A 34 7.67 -20.30 4.24
N LEU A 35 6.61 -20.99 4.67
CA LEU A 35 5.22 -20.58 4.48
C LEU A 35 4.90 -19.19 5.05
N ASN A 36 5.48 -18.82 6.19
CA ASN A 36 5.21 -17.51 6.80
C ASN A 36 5.82 -16.37 5.98
N ARG A 37 6.99 -16.63 5.37
CA ARG A 37 7.63 -15.68 4.46
C ARG A 37 6.82 -15.54 3.17
N ASP A 38 6.32 -16.66 2.63
CA ASP A 38 5.49 -16.65 1.44
C ASP A 38 4.17 -15.88 1.66
N VAL A 39 3.54 -16.05 2.83
CA VAL A 39 2.35 -15.27 3.22
C VAL A 39 2.67 -13.78 3.35
N ALA A 40 3.79 -13.41 3.98
CA ALA A 40 4.19 -12.01 4.09
C ALA A 40 4.48 -11.37 2.72
N LEU A 41 5.10 -12.12 1.80
CA LEU A 41 5.33 -11.68 0.42
C LEU A 41 4.02 -11.61 -0.39
N ALA A 42 3.04 -12.45 -0.11
CA ALA A 42 1.71 -12.33 -0.70
C ALA A 42 1.03 -11.01 -0.28
N VAL A 43 1.18 -10.59 0.99
CA VAL A 43 0.69 -9.29 1.46
C VAL A 43 1.37 -8.12 0.73
N VAL A 44 2.69 -8.18 0.55
CA VAL A 44 3.43 -7.22 -0.29
C VAL A 44 2.82 -7.12 -1.68
N HIS A 45 2.56 -8.27 -2.32
CA HIS A 45 1.98 -8.30 -3.66
C HIS A 45 0.58 -7.68 -3.71
N LEU A 46 -0.27 -7.97 -2.72
CA LEU A 46 -1.60 -7.38 -2.61
C LEU A 46 -1.54 -5.86 -2.45
N ILE A 47 -0.64 -5.33 -1.60
CA ILE A 47 -0.50 -3.88 -1.41
C ILE A 47 -0.01 -3.22 -2.71
N ALA A 48 0.91 -3.86 -3.45
CA ALA A 48 1.36 -3.38 -4.75
C ALA A 48 0.22 -3.32 -5.78
N GLN A 49 -0.68 -4.31 -5.81
CA GLN A 49 -1.86 -4.29 -6.68
C GLN A 49 -2.85 -3.18 -6.32
N VAL A 50 -3.07 -2.93 -5.02
CA VAL A 50 -3.90 -1.83 -4.55
C VAL A 50 -3.31 -0.50 -5.02
N LYS A 51 -1.99 -0.31 -4.90
CA LYS A 51 -1.32 0.89 -5.38
C LYS A 51 -1.53 1.12 -6.88
N VAL A 52 -1.37 0.08 -7.70
CA VAL A 52 -1.65 0.17 -9.14
C VAL A 52 -3.11 0.51 -9.43
N SER A 53 -4.05 0.00 -8.64
CA SER A 53 -5.48 0.32 -8.80
C SER A 53 -5.77 1.77 -8.43
N VAL A 54 -5.13 2.27 -7.37
CA VAL A 54 -5.21 3.67 -6.94
C VAL A 54 -4.60 4.61 -7.99
N ASP A 55 -3.41 4.30 -8.51
CA ASP A 55 -2.76 5.06 -9.60
C ASP A 55 -3.64 5.18 -10.86
N LYS A 56 -4.39 4.12 -11.20
CA LYS A 56 -5.31 4.12 -12.33
C LYS A 56 -6.48 5.07 -12.14
N LEU A 57 -7.04 5.13 -10.93
CA LEU A 57 -8.13 6.05 -10.59
C LEU A 57 -7.74 7.52 -10.68
N MET A 58 -6.45 7.85 -10.72
CA MET A 58 -5.95 9.21 -10.98
C MET A 58 -5.74 9.52 -12.46
N THR A 59 -5.68 8.51 -13.32
CA THR A 59 -5.46 8.68 -14.76
C THR A 59 -6.77 8.71 -15.55
N GLU A 60 -7.87 8.26 -14.96
CA GLU A 60 -9.25 8.29 -15.49
C GLU A 60 -10.00 9.57 -15.11
#